data_AF-A0A1G4T618-F1
#
_entry.id   AF-A0A1G4T618-F1
#
_cell.length_a   1.000
_cell.length_b   1.000
_cell.length_c   1.000
_cell.angle_alpha   90.00
_cell.angle_beta   90.00
_cell.angle_gamma   90.00
#
_symmetry.space_group_name_H-M   'P 1'
#
loop_
_entity.id
_entity.type
_entity.pdbx_description
1 polymer ?
#
loop_
_entity_poly.entity_id
_entity_poly.type
_entity_poly.pdbx_seq_one_letter_code
_entity_poly.pdbx_strand_id
1 'polypeptide(L)'
;MFKSLIPILAVAALMTACAPSQKAEAQSSAAAASEQASAAVQPLAQAAAATPSFNCQKATLKAEIMVCGNAELARLDVEVTRLYGLISKAPGIDRVALQRLQGGWLDKRNACATTDNSETCLLNAYAGRISDLRAGYPVARNDTAVSIGPIGWHCPAGDMTSTFINGASSLVYVRWGDKSAVLTQAMSASGARYAADLPDGAYEFWNKGDEVMWTVPGKGMVVCEEIKP
;
A
#
# COMPACT_ATOMS: atom_id res chain seq x y z
N MET A 1 -63.54 15.90 36.36
CA MET A 1 -63.93 17.13 37.08
C MET A 1 -62.91 18.22 36.74
N PHE A 2 -63.35 19.39 36.26
CA PHE A 2 -62.65 20.69 36.06
C PHE A 2 -61.29 20.68 35.33
N LYS A 3 -61.06 21.22 34.11
CA LYS A 3 -61.46 22.46 33.40
C LYS A 3 -60.89 23.77 34.00
N SER A 4 -59.80 24.29 33.42
CA SER A 4 -59.47 25.72 33.13
C SER A 4 -57.96 25.84 32.78
N LEU A 5 -57.50 26.28 31.59
CA LEU A 5 -57.63 27.57 30.86
C LEU A 5 -56.56 28.61 31.26
N ILE A 6 -55.60 28.92 30.38
CA ILE A 6 -55.00 30.26 30.15
C ILE A 6 -54.60 30.39 28.64
N PRO A 7 -54.79 31.56 27.98
CA PRO A 7 -54.88 31.75 26.53
C PRO A 7 -53.56 32.16 25.84
N ILE A 8 -53.31 31.76 24.59
CA ILE A 8 -53.52 32.50 23.32
C ILE A 8 -52.98 33.94 23.32
N LEU A 9 -51.92 34.18 22.53
CA LEU A 9 -51.87 35.35 21.64
C LEU A 9 -51.44 34.89 20.24
N ALA A 10 -52.30 35.22 19.29
CA ALA A 10 -52.20 34.89 17.88
C ALA A 10 -51.36 35.93 17.14
N VAL A 11 -50.70 35.51 16.07
CA VAL A 11 -50.40 36.41 14.94
C VAL A 11 -50.90 35.74 13.66
N ALA A 12 -51.77 36.49 13.01
CA ALA A 12 -52.47 36.28 11.74
C ALA A 12 -51.49 35.95 10.59
N ALA A 13 -51.73 34.90 9.81
CA ALA A 13 -52.66 34.77 8.68
C ALA A 13 -52.20 35.51 7.41
N LEU A 14 -52.17 34.77 6.29
CA LEU A 14 -52.86 35.04 5.01
C LEU A 14 -52.42 33.93 4.02
N MET A 15 -53.28 32.92 3.78
CA MET A 15 -54.24 32.82 2.65
C MET A 15 -53.54 32.47 1.32
N THR A 16 -53.76 31.26 0.79
CA THR A 16 -54.64 30.92 -0.38
C THR A 16 -53.78 30.42 -1.55
N ALA A 17 -54.10 29.43 -2.39
CA ALA A 17 -55.30 28.62 -2.61
C ALA A 17 -54.96 27.34 -3.46
N CYS A 18 -56.01 26.55 -3.68
CA CYS A 18 -56.15 25.25 -4.35
C CYS A 18 -55.72 25.09 -5.83
N ALA A 19 -55.17 23.90 -6.13
CA ALA A 19 -55.54 22.90 -7.18
C ALA A 19 -55.43 23.27 -8.69
N PRO A 20 -55.60 22.34 -9.67
CA PRO A 20 -55.62 20.87 -9.66
C PRO A 20 -54.65 20.18 -10.67
N SER A 21 -54.60 18.85 -10.62
CA SER A 21 -54.06 17.95 -11.66
C SER A 21 -54.92 17.92 -12.93
N GLN A 22 -54.27 17.93 -14.10
CA GLN A 22 -54.85 17.46 -15.37
C GLN A 22 -53.82 16.66 -16.16
N LYS A 23 -54.29 15.56 -16.75
CA LYS A 23 -53.55 14.60 -17.57
C LYS A 23 -53.94 14.82 -19.03
N ALA A 24 -52.95 14.61 -19.91
CA ALA A 24 -53.03 14.24 -21.34
C ALA A 24 -53.52 15.30 -22.34
N GLU A 25 -52.68 15.60 -23.33
CA GLU A 25 -52.91 15.20 -24.74
C GLU A 25 -51.66 15.43 -25.59
N ALA A 26 -51.58 14.70 -26.70
CA ALA A 26 -50.39 14.44 -27.49
C ALA A 26 -50.31 15.31 -28.77
N GLN A 27 -49.11 15.28 -29.36
CA GLN A 27 -48.78 15.42 -30.80
C GLN A 27 -48.60 16.82 -31.42
N SER A 28 -47.32 17.14 -31.70
CA SER A 28 -46.71 17.08 -33.06
C SER A 28 -45.97 18.35 -33.49
N SER A 29 -44.80 18.12 -34.09
CA SER A 29 -44.11 18.93 -35.10
C SER A 29 -43.42 20.23 -34.66
N ALA A 30 -42.08 20.18 -34.53
CA ALA A 30 -41.16 20.74 -35.53
C ALA A 30 -39.75 20.88 -34.93
N ALA A 31 -38.75 20.59 -35.74
CA ALA A 31 -37.33 20.56 -35.41
C ALA A 31 -36.78 21.92 -34.96
N ALA A 32 -36.00 21.92 -33.88
CA ALA A 32 -34.84 22.79 -33.72
C ALA A 32 -33.92 22.26 -32.61
N ALA A 33 -32.70 21.90 -33.02
CA ALA A 33 -31.45 21.78 -32.28
C ALA A 33 -31.47 21.83 -30.74
N SER A 34 -31.01 20.73 -30.13
CA SER A 34 -30.20 20.80 -28.91
C SER A 34 -29.09 19.75 -28.99
N GLU A 35 -28.01 20.14 -29.67
CA GLU A 35 -26.68 19.59 -29.48
C GLU A 35 -26.24 19.75 -28.01
N GLN A 36 -25.46 18.78 -27.54
CA GLN A 36 -24.58 18.83 -26.35
C GLN A 36 -25.19 18.55 -24.98
N ALA A 37 -24.96 17.33 -24.48
CA ALA A 37 -23.87 17.09 -23.52
C ALA A 37 -23.71 15.57 -23.26
N SER A 38 -23.01 14.88 -24.17
CA SER A 38 -22.47 13.55 -23.86
C SER A 38 -21.29 13.76 -22.91
N ALA A 39 -21.53 13.63 -21.61
CA ALA A 39 -20.46 13.54 -20.63
C ALA A 39 -19.54 12.38 -21.02
N ALA A 40 -18.33 12.71 -21.48
CA ALA A 40 -17.30 11.73 -21.76
C ALA A 40 -16.96 11.04 -20.43
N VAL A 41 -17.42 9.81 -20.25
CA VAL A 41 -16.85 8.88 -19.27
C VAL A 41 -15.46 8.55 -19.79
N GLN A 42 -14.46 9.33 -19.38
CA GLN A 42 -13.08 8.95 -19.63
C GLN A 42 -12.82 7.66 -18.85
N PRO A 43 -12.31 6.59 -19.49
CA PRO A 43 -11.84 5.43 -18.76
C PRO A 43 -10.77 5.92 -17.77
N LEU A 44 -10.93 5.60 -16.49
CA LEU A 44 -9.81 5.72 -15.57
C LEU A 44 -8.65 4.96 -16.21
N ALA A 45 -7.53 5.64 -16.45
CA ALA A 45 -6.32 5.01 -16.94
C ALA A 45 -6.00 3.84 -16.00
N GLN A 46 -6.23 2.62 -16.46
CA GLN A 46 -5.78 1.41 -15.78
C GLN A 46 -4.28 1.60 -15.62
N ALA A 47 -3.80 1.74 -14.38
CA ALA A 47 -2.38 1.83 -14.11
C ALA A 47 -1.71 0.66 -14.84
N ALA A 48 -0.84 0.96 -15.81
CA ALA A 48 -0.18 -0.07 -16.60
C ALA A 48 0.42 -1.10 -15.63
N ALA A 49 0.05 -2.37 -15.81
CA ALA A 49 0.59 -3.45 -15.00
C ALA A 49 2.12 -3.35 -15.04
N ALA A 50 2.75 -3.26 -13.88
CA ALA A 50 4.20 -3.14 -13.82
C ALA A 50 4.80 -4.37 -14.51
N THR A 51 5.74 -4.13 -15.42
CA THR A 51 6.49 -5.22 -16.06
C THR A 51 7.69 -5.55 -15.18
N PRO A 52 7.91 -6.82 -14.81
CA PRO A 52 9.11 -7.24 -14.07
C PRO A 52 10.39 -6.85 -14.82
N SER A 53 11.55 -6.92 -14.15
CA SER A 53 12.83 -6.55 -14.74
C SER A 53 13.34 -7.54 -15.79
N PHE A 54 12.65 -8.67 -15.96
CA PHE A 54 12.94 -9.73 -16.91
C PHE A 54 11.80 -9.94 -17.92
N ASN A 55 12.10 -10.61 -19.03
CA ASN A 55 11.10 -10.88 -20.07
C ASN A 55 10.17 -12.04 -19.67
N CYS A 56 8.91 -11.72 -19.35
CA CYS A 56 7.89 -12.70 -18.99
C CYS A 56 7.62 -13.79 -20.04
N GLN A 57 7.88 -13.54 -21.33
CA GLN A 57 7.76 -14.55 -22.38
C GLN A 57 8.84 -15.63 -22.31
N LYS A 58 9.93 -15.38 -21.56
CA LYS A 58 11.04 -16.31 -21.35
C LYS A 58 11.04 -16.93 -19.96
N ALA A 59 10.08 -16.60 -19.10
CA ALA A 59 9.98 -17.12 -17.74
C ALA A 59 9.61 -18.61 -17.77
N THR A 60 10.46 -19.45 -17.19
CA THR A 60 10.21 -20.90 -17.07
C THR A 60 10.09 -21.33 -15.61
N LEU A 61 10.60 -20.54 -14.68
CA LEU A 61 10.50 -20.80 -13.24
C LEU A 61 9.13 -20.38 -12.72
N LYS A 62 8.52 -21.24 -11.88
CA LYS A 62 7.20 -20.96 -11.29
C LYS A 62 7.14 -19.60 -10.58
N ALA A 63 8.16 -19.26 -9.80
CA ALA A 63 8.26 -17.96 -9.14
C ALA A 63 8.26 -16.78 -10.12
N GLU A 64 8.96 -16.91 -11.25
CA GLU A 64 9.01 -15.86 -12.28
C GLU A 64 7.66 -15.70 -12.98
N ILE A 65 6.98 -16.82 -13.26
CA ILE A 65 5.62 -16.81 -13.82
C ILE A 65 4.65 -16.11 -12.85
N MET A 66 4.74 -16.39 -11.55
CA MET A 66 3.94 -15.70 -10.54
C MET A 66 4.23 -14.19 -10.50
N VAL A 67 5.51 -13.80 -10.56
CA VAL A 67 5.92 -12.38 -10.61
C VAL A 67 5.37 -11.69 -11.86
N CYS A 68 5.35 -12.37 -13.00
CA CYS A 68 4.75 -11.84 -14.23
C CYS A 68 3.23 -11.63 -14.15
N GLY A 69 2.53 -12.43 -13.35
CA GLY A 69 1.08 -12.30 -13.14
C GLY A 69 0.67 -11.32 -12.04
N ASN A 70 1.62 -10.81 -11.25
CA ASN A 70 1.34 -10.01 -10.06
C ASN A 70 2.08 -8.66 -10.12
N ALA A 71 1.30 -7.59 -10.29
CA ALA A 71 1.86 -6.24 -10.45
C ALA A 71 2.63 -5.73 -9.24
N GLU A 72 2.30 -6.15 -8.01
CA GLU A 72 3.03 -5.76 -6.81
C GLU A 72 4.39 -6.47 -6.77
N LEU A 73 4.41 -7.79 -7.00
CA LEU A 73 5.66 -8.55 -7.11
C LEU A 73 6.56 -8.03 -8.24
N ALA A 74 5.99 -7.67 -9.38
CA ALA A 74 6.72 -7.08 -10.50
C ALA A 74 7.40 -5.75 -10.12
N ARG A 75 6.75 -4.89 -9.33
CA ARG A 75 7.35 -3.62 -8.86
C ARG A 75 8.51 -3.88 -7.90
N LEU A 76 8.35 -4.84 -6.98
CA LEU A 76 9.42 -5.21 -6.07
C LEU A 76 10.62 -5.82 -6.80
N ASP A 77 10.37 -6.58 -7.85
CA ASP A 77 11.41 -7.13 -8.73
C ASP A 77 12.20 -6.04 -9.47
N VAL A 78 11.49 -5.03 -9.98
CA VAL A 78 12.11 -3.83 -10.56
C VAL A 78 12.97 -3.11 -9.52
N GLU A 79 12.49 -2.95 -8.28
CA GLU A 79 13.25 -2.25 -7.24
C GLU A 79 14.50 -3.02 -6.80
N VAL A 80 14.42 -4.34 -6.60
CA VAL A 80 15.60 -5.17 -6.32
C VAL A 80 16.63 -5.02 -7.44
N THR A 81 16.19 -5.04 -8.70
CA THR A 81 17.06 -4.92 -9.87
C THR A 81 17.70 -3.53 -9.95
N ARG A 82 16.93 -2.47 -9.67
CA ARG A 82 17.44 -1.10 -9.64
C ARG A 82 18.50 -0.91 -8.57
N LEU A 83 18.23 -1.36 -7.33
CA LEU A 83 19.19 -1.27 -6.22
C LEU A 83 20.45 -2.10 -6.49
N TYR A 84 20.30 -3.32 -6.99
CA TYR A 84 21.45 -4.14 -7.41
C TYR A 84 22.29 -3.42 -8.47
N GLY A 85 21.65 -2.84 -9.48
CA GLY A 85 22.29 -2.05 -10.53
C GLY A 85 23.04 -0.83 -9.97
N LEU A 86 22.42 -0.09 -9.05
CA LEU A 86 23.02 1.05 -8.36
C LEU A 86 24.29 0.62 -7.59
N ILE A 87 24.19 -0.42 -6.78
CA ILE A 87 25.30 -0.95 -5.98
C ILE A 87 26.43 -1.44 -6.88
N SER A 88 26.12 -2.21 -7.94
CA SER A 88 27.13 -2.77 -8.83
C SER A 88 28.03 -1.71 -9.51
N LYS A 89 27.52 -0.48 -9.65
CA LYS A 89 28.23 0.65 -10.26
C LYS A 89 29.01 1.49 -9.24
N ALA A 90 28.78 1.32 -7.95
CA ALA A 90 29.44 2.10 -6.92
C ALA A 90 30.94 1.73 -6.76
N PRO A 91 31.78 2.70 -6.40
CA PRO A 91 33.22 2.46 -6.19
C PRO A 91 33.45 1.55 -4.97
N GLY A 92 34.49 0.72 -5.03
CA GLY A 92 34.92 -0.13 -3.91
C GLY A 92 34.02 -1.34 -3.62
N ILE A 93 32.99 -1.59 -4.42
CA ILE A 93 32.10 -2.75 -4.24
C ILE A 93 32.77 -4.03 -4.72
N ASP A 94 32.76 -5.06 -3.86
CA ASP A 94 33.06 -6.43 -4.26
C ASP A 94 31.89 -7.00 -5.10
N ARG A 95 32.04 -6.91 -6.41
CA ARG A 95 31.04 -7.37 -7.38
C ARG A 95 30.86 -8.89 -7.39
N VAL A 96 31.91 -9.65 -7.06
CA VAL A 96 31.85 -11.11 -7.02
C VAL A 96 31.01 -11.55 -5.82
N ALA A 97 31.26 -10.97 -4.65
CA ALA A 97 30.43 -11.21 -3.48
C ALA A 97 28.98 -10.76 -3.69
N LEU A 98 28.75 -9.59 -4.28
CA LEU A 98 27.40 -9.09 -4.60
C LEU A 98 26.64 -10.06 -5.52
N GLN A 99 27.29 -10.54 -6.59
CA GLN A 99 26.70 -11.51 -7.52
C GLN A 99 26.38 -12.84 -6.83
N ARG A 100 27.29 -13.34 -5.99
CA ARG A 100 27.07 -14.58 -5.22
C ARG A 100 25.88 -14.45 -4.27
N LEU A 101 25.77 -13.33 -3.53
CA LEU A 101 24.65 -13.06 -2.64
C LEU A 101 23.33 -12.92 -3.39
N GLN A 102 23.36 -12.32 -4.60
CA GLN A 102 22.18 -12.24 -5.46
C GLN A 102 21.74 -13.61 -5.96
N GLY A 103 22.68 -14.49 -6.33
CA GLY A 103 22.38 -15.88 -6.70
C GLY A 103 21.66 -16.64 -5.57
N GLY A 104 22.22 -16.63 -4.36
CA GLY A 104 21.59 -17.28 -3.21
C GLY A 104 20.22 -16.68 -2.85
N TRP A 105 20.01 -15.39 -3.08
CA TRP A 105 18.69 -14.78 -2.93
C TRP A 105 17.70 -15.25 -4.01
N LEU A 106 18.13 -15.40 -5.27
CA LEU A 106 17.27 -15.92 -6.33
C LEU A 106 16.82 -17.36 -6.03
N ASP A 107 17.69 -18.18 -5.45
CA ASP A 107 17.32 -19.52 -4.99
C ASP A 107 16.23 -19.47 -3.91
N LYS A 108 16.38 -18.58 -2.91
CA LYS A 108 15.36 -18.34 -1.87
C LYS A 108 14.04 -17.87 -2.48
N ARG A 109 14.07 -16.93 -3.44
CA ARG A 109 12.87 -16.48 -4.16
C ARG A 109 12.19 -17.64 -4.88
N ASN A 110 12.96 -18.46 -5.59
CA ASN A 110 12.41 -19.57 -6.38
C ASN A 110 11.79 -20.65 -5.50
N ALA A 111 12.37 -20.91 -4.31
CA ALA A 111 11.81 -21.84 -3.33
C ALA A 111 10.42 -21.43 -2.81
N CYS A 112 10.07 -20.14 -2.83
CA CYS A 112 8.74 -19.70 -2.42
C CYS A 112 7.60 -20.34 -3.22
N ALA A 113 7.82 -20.63 -4.50
CA ALA A 113 6.82 -21.23 -5.39
C ALA A 113 6.48 -22.70 -5.07
N THR A 114 7.13 -23.29 -4.05
CA THR A 114 6.83 -24.62 -3.54
C THR A 114 6.11 -24.59 -2.19
N THR A 115 5.74 -23.41 -1.69
CA THR A 115 5.09 -23.24 -0.39
C THR A 115 3.58 -23.06 -0.54
N ASP A 116 2.81 -23.45 0.47
CA ASP A 116 1.35 -23.29 0.48
C ASP A 116 0.93 -21.81 0.39
N ASN A 117 1.77 -20.89 0.89
CA ASN A 117 1.56 -19.44 0.86
C ASN A 117 2.57 -18.74 -0.07
N SER A 118 2.64 -19.21 -1.32
CA SER A 118 3.66 -18.78 -2.29
C SER A 118 3.72 -17.27 -2.51
N GLU A 119 2.58 -16.57 -2.60
CA GLU A 119 2.56 -15.11 -2.77
C GLU A 119 3.11 -14.36 -1.57
N THR A 120 2.67 -14.71 -0.35
CA THR A 120 3.20 -14.14 0.89
C THR A 120 4.69 -14.42 1.05
N CYS A 121 5.15 -15.61 0.68
CA CYS A 121 6.58 -15.93 0.70
C CYS A 121 7.36 -15.05 -0.28
N LEU A 122 6.88 -14.90 -1.52
CA LEU A 122 7.52 -14.03 -2.52
C LEU A 122 7.56 -12.58 -2.07
N LEU A 123 6.44 -12.07 -1.54
CA LEU A 123 6.34 -10.71 -1.01
C LEU A 123 7.41 -10.45 0.07
N ASN A 124 7.54 -11.37 1.04
CA ASN A 124 8.58 -11.29 2.08
C ASN A 124 10.00 -11.44 1.51
N ALA A 125 10.22 -12.34 0.56
CA ALA A 125 11.53 -12.56 -0.06
C ALA A 125 12.02 -11.32 -0.82
N TYR A 126 11.13 -10.64 -1.53
CA TYR A 126 11.43 -9.41 -2.26
C TYR A 126 11.63 -8.21 -1.32
N ALA A 127 10.67 -7.94 -0.42
CA ALA A 127 10.77 -6.82 0.51
C ALA A 127 11.97 -6.94 1.46
N GLY A 128 12.26 -8.17 1.92
CA GLY A 128 13.45 -8.47 2.70
C GLY A 128 14.74 -8.21 1.93
N ARG A 129 14.81 -8.55 0.63
CA ARG A 129 15.99 -8.27 -0.19
C ARG A 129 16.23 -6.78 -0.40
N ILE A 130 15.17 -6.01 -0.59
CA ILE A 130 15.25 -4.54 -0.66
C ILE A 130 15.86 -4.02 0.64
N SER A 131 15.34 -4.45 1.80
CA SER A 131 15.91 -4.11 3.11
C SER A 131 17.39 -4.53 3.23
N ASP A 132 17.77 -5.74 2.81
CA ASP A 132 19.15 -6.23 2.89
C ASP A 132 20.12 -5.41 2.02
N LEU A 133 19.73 -5.08 0.79
CA LEU A 133 20.54 -4.27 -0.12
C LEU A 133 20.75 -2.85 0.44
N ARG A 134 19.72 -2.25 1.04
CA ARG A 134 19.84 -0.93 1.66
C ARG A 134 20.64 -0.97 2.96
N ALA A 135 20.49 -2.04 3.76
CA ALA A 135 21.25 -2.23 4.98
C ALA A 135 22.75 -2.43 4.69
N GLY A 136 23.08 -3.24 3.67
CA GLY A 136 24.46 -3.64 3.38
C GLY A 136 25.28 -2.61 2.63
N TYR A 137 24.65 -1.65 1.94
CA TYR A 137 25.35 -0.78 1.00
C TYR A 137 24.94 0.70 1.17
N PRO A 138 25.87 1.60 1.56
CA PRO A 138 25.56 3.02 1.79
C PRO A 138 24.94 3.73 0.58
N VAL A 139 25.37 3.38 -0.64
CA VAL A 139 24.80 3.95 -1.88
C VAL A 139 23.31 3.65 -2.03
N ALA A 140 22.87 2.45 -1.63
CA ALA A 140 21.46 2.08 -1.64
C ALA A 140 20.70 2.69 -0.45
N ARG A 141 21.34 2.77 0.72
CA ARG A 141 20.74 3.39 1.92
C ARG A 141 20.36 4.85 1.68
N ASN A 142 21.25 5.61 1.04
CA ASN A 142 21.12 7.05 0.83
C ASN A 142 20.26 7.41 -0.40
N ASP A 143 19.82 6.44 -1.19
CA ASP A 143 18.96 6.64 -2.35
C ASP A 143 17.49 6.74 -1.94
N THR A 144 16.82 7.87 -2.20
CA THR A 144 15.45 8.14 -1.73
C THR A 144 14.38 7.87 -2.78
N ALA A 145 14.61 6.91 -3.68
CA ALA A 145 13.68 6.60 -4.78
C ALA A 145 12.47 5.78 -4.30
N VAL A 146 12.31 4.55 -4.78
CA VAL A 146 11.10 3.73 -4.54
C VAL A 146 11.03 3.24 -3.09
N SER A 147 12.18 2.90 -2.50
CA SER A 147 12.27 2.42 -1.12
C SER A 147 13.07 3.37 -0.24
N ILE A 148 12.80 3.35 1.08
CA ILE A 148 13.49 4.15 2.10
C ILE A 148 13.75 3.28 3.33
N GLY A 149 14.94 3.40 3.90
CA GLY A 149 15.36 2.67 5.10
C GLY A 149 16.65 1.84 4.88
N PRO A 150 16.97 0.91 5.79
CA PRO A 150 16.20 0.64 7.01
C PRO A 150 16.29 1.80 8.01
N ILE A 151 15.15 2.19 8.58
CA ILE A 151 15.07 3.12 9.71
C ILE A 151 15.10 2.29 10.99
N GLY A 152 15.96 2.65 11.95
CA GLY A 152 16.06 1.98 13.24
C GLY A 152 15.05 2.53 14.24
N TRP A 153 14.53 1.66 15.11
CA TRP A 153 13.56 1.99 16.14
C TRP A 153 13.97 1.34 17.46
N HIS A 154 14.05 2.13 18.52
CA HIS A 154 14.21 1.64 19.88
C HIS A 154 12.84 1.27 20.44
N CYS A 155 12.64 0.01 20.84
CA CYS A 155 11.37 -0.47 21.37
C CYS A 155 11.58 -1.17 22.73
N PRO A 156 10.56 -1.15 23.63
CA PRO A 156 10.63 -1.88 24.91
C PRO A 156 10.90 -3.38 24.77
N ALA A 157 10.45 -4.00 23.67
CA ALA A 157 10.60 -5.43 23.41
C ALA A 157 11.87 -5.78 22.61
N GLY A 158 12.76 -4.80 22.39
CA GLY A 158 13.98 -4.92 21.58
C GLY A 158 13.89 -4.14 20.27
N ASP A 159 15.05 -3.69 19.80
CA ASP A 159 15.14 -2.81 18.63
C ASP A 159 14.61 -3.46 17.35
N MET A 160 14.11 -2.61 16.47
CA MET A 160 13.45 -2.96 15.22
C MET A 160 14.01 -2.12 14.09
N THR A 161 13.92 -2.64 12.85
CA THR A 161 14.16 -1.84 11.65
C THR A 161 12.97 -1.89 10.71
N SER A 162 12.65 -0.77 10.04
CA SER A 162 11.62 -0.70 9.00
C SER A 162 12.20 -0.25 7.66
N THR A 163 11.77 -0.87 6.57
CA THR A 163 12.03 -0.40 5.21
C THR A 163 10.69 -0.13 4.52
N PHE A 164 10.45 1.12 4.15
CA PHE A 164 9.26 1.53 3.42
C PHE A 164 9.47 1.32 1.93
N ILE A 165 8.48 0.80 1.23
CA ILE A 165 8.53 0.54 -0.21
C ILE A 165 7.27 1.12 -0.83
N ASN A 166 7.43 2.14 -1.66
CA ASN A 166 6.32 2.81 -2.32
C ASN A 166 5.91 2.00 -3.55
N GLY A 167 4.62 1.71 -3.68
CA GLY A 167 4.09 0.74 -4.64
C GLY A 167 2.66 1.06 -5.06
N ALA A 168 1.94 0.06 -5.58
CA ALA A 168 0.49 0.19 -5.79
C ALA A 168 -0.21 0.16 -4.44
N SER A 169 0.24 -0.75 -3.59
CA SER A 169 0.07 -0.69 -2.15
C SER A 169 1.41 -0.26 -1.56
N SER A 170 1.46 0.82 -0.79
CA SER A 170 2.68 1.13 -0.04
C SER A 170 2.90 0.05 1.01
N LEU A 171 4.12 -0.45 1.11
CA LEU A 171 4.50 -1.52 2.03
C LEU A 171 5.46 -0.99 3.10
N VAL A 172 5.45 -1.65 4.26
CA VAL A 172 6.56 -1.60 5.20
C VAL A 172 7.05 -3.01 5.49
N TYR A 173 8.34 -3.25 5.29
CA TYR A 173 9.03 -4.43 5.76
C TYR A 173 9.62 -4.14 7.13
N VAL A 174 9.18 -4.88 8.14
CA VAL A 174 9.60 -4.72 9.52
C VAL A 174 10.42 -5.94 9.92
N ARG A 175 11.56 -5.72 10.58
CA ARG A 175 12.43 -6.77 11.12
C ARG A 175 12.73 -6.51 12.59
N TRP A 176 12.52 -7.53 13.43
CA TRP A 176 12.76 -7.47 14.88
C TRP A 176 13.27 -8.83 15.36
N GLY A 177 14.40 -8.85 16.08
CA GLY A 177 15.13 -10.10 16.33
C GLY A 177 15.35 -10.89 15.04
N ASP A 178 14.98 -12.17 15.05
CA ASP A 178 15.04 -13.07 13.88
C ASP A 178 13.75 -13.12 13.06
N LYS A 179 12.76 -12.28 13.38
CA LYS A 179 11.45 -12.25 12.72
C LYS A 179 11.34 -11.09 11.76
N SER A 180 10.45 -11.24 10.78
CA SER A 180 10.04 -10.15 9.91
C SER A 180 8.60 -10.30 9.44
N ALA A 181 8.03 -9.18 8.99
CA ALA A 181 6.72 -9.12 8.38
C ALA A 181 6.69 -8.02 7.30
N VAL A 182 5.89 -8.23 6.26
CA VAL A 182 5.48 -7.19 5.31
C VAL A 182 4.06 -6.78 5.64
N LEU A 183 3.86 -5.49 5.86
CA LEU A 183 2.54 -4.91 6.12
C LEU A 183 2.15 -3.96 4.99
N THR A 184 0.87 -3.92 4.66
CA THR A 184 0.31 -3.04 3.62
C THR A 184 -0.31 -1.80 4.24
N GLN A 185 -0.23 -0.66 3.53
CA GLN A 185 -0.81 0.59 3.99
C GLN A 185 -2.33 0.46 4.20
N ALA A 186 -2.78 0.90 5.37
CA ALA A 186 -4.18 0.93 5.78
C ALA A 186 -4.63 2.37 6.03
N MET A 187 -5.94 2.60 6.04
CA MET A 187 -6.50 3.93 6.31
C MET A 187 -6.17 4.41 7.73
N SER A 188 -5.82 5.68 7.85
CA SER A 188 -5.56 6.37 9.12
C SER A 188 -6.00 7.82 9.06
N ALA A 189 -6.31 8.43 10.21
CA ALA A 189 -6.65 9.85 10.29
C ALA A 189 -5.40 10.77 10.27
N SER A 190 -4.27 10.27 10.77
CA SER A 190 -2.98 10.97 10.80
C SER A 190 -1.87 9.94 10.85
N GLY A 191 -0.71 10.26 10.28
CA GLY A 191 0.43 9.34 10.20
C GLY A 191 0.20 8.19 9.21
N ALA A 192 1.23 7.38 9.00
CA ALA A 192 1.19 6.26 8.07
C ALA A 192 0.95 4.96 8.83
N ARG A 193 -0.23 4.35 8.65
CA ARG A 193 -0.60 3.06 9.24
C ARG A 193 -0.45 1.96 8.22
N TYR A 194 0.10 0.84 8.67
CA TYR A 194 0.26 -0.39 7.92
C TYR A 194 -0.21 -1.56 8.76
N ALA A 195 -0.88 -2.52 8.14
CA ALA A 195 -1.41 -3.69 8.84
C ALA A 195 -1.31 -4.95 7.97
N ALA A 196 -1.33 -6.10 8.62
CA ALA A 196 -1.52 -7.39 7.98
C ALA A 196 -2.17 -8.37 8.97
N ASP A 197 -3.06 -9.21 8.47
CA ASP A 197 -3.56 -10.39 9.18
C ASP A 197 -2.74 -11.60 8.73
N LEU A 198 -1.82 -12.04 9.59
CA LEU A 198 -0.96 -13.21 9.35
C LEU A 198 -1.49 -14.42 10.12
N PRO A 199 -1.01 -15.65 9.83
CA PRO A 199 -1.50 -16.86 10.50
C PRO A 199 -1.39 -16.84 12.04
N ASP A 200 -0.46 -16.07 12.60
CA ASP A 200 -0.29 -15.89 14.05
C ASP A 200 -1.05 -14.67 14.61
N GLY A 201 -1.69 -13.87 13.76
CA GLY A 201 -2.65 -12.83 14.13
C GLY A 201 -2.43 -11.49 13.42
N ALA A 202 -3.12 -10.46 13.90
CA ALA A 202 -3.05 -9.11 13.36
C ALA A 202 -1.80 -8.34 13.82
N TYR A 203 -1.07 -7.81 12.85
CA TYR A 203 0.04 -6.89 13.05
C TYR A 203 -0.35 -5.47 12.67
N GLU A 204 0.19 -4.49 13.39
CA GLU A 204 0.04 -3.08 13.04
C GLU A 204 1.33 -2.31 13.29
N PHE A 205 1.72 -1.52 12.30
CA PHE A 205 2.78 -0.55 12.36
C PHE A 205 2.18 0.82 12.03
N TRP A 206 2.16 1.74 12.98
CA TRP A 206 1.62 3.08 12.76
C TRP A 206 2.67 4.13 13.10
N ASN A 207 3.28 4.68 12.05
CA ASN A 207 4.30 5.73 12.16
C ASN A 207 3.65 7.12 12.21
N LYS A 208 4.12 7.95 13.13
CA LYS A 208 3.79 9.37 13.23
C LYS A 208 5.03 10.14 13.68
N GLY A 209 5.67 10.85 12.74
CA GLY A 209 6.92 11.54 13.04
C GLY A 209 8.04 10.54 13.35
N ASP A 210 8.67 10.72 14.50
CA ASP A 210 9.76 9.89 15.02
C ASP A 210 9.28 8.79 15.99
N GLU A 211 7.98 8.55 16.06
CA GLU A 211 7.40 7.44 16.83
C GLU A 211 6.72 6.41 15.92
N VAL A 212 6.70 5.16 16.40
CA VAL A 212 5.93 4.05 15.84
C VAL A 212 5.14 3.39 16.96
N MET A 213 3.83 3.28 16.78
CA MET A 213 3.01 2.33 17.54
C MET A 213 3.11 0.97 16.86
N TRP A 214 3.68 0.00 17.56
CA TRP A 214 3.95 -1.34 17.08
C TRP A 214 3.09 -2.36 17.82
N THR A 215 2.25 -3.08 17.08
CA THR A 215 1.38 -4.14 17.59
C THR A 215 1.77 -5.47 16.98
N VAL A 216 2.02 -6.45 17.84
CA VAL A 216 2.34 -7.84 17.47
C VAL A 216 1.25 -8.74 18.07
N PRO A 217 0.80 -9.80 17.38
CA PRO A 217 -0.19 -10.72 17.90
C PRO A 217 0.19 -11.28 19.28
N GLY A 218 -0.79 -11.33 20.18
CA GLY A 218 -0.61 -11.80 21.55
C GLY A 218 0.24 -10.86 22.43
N LYS A 219 0.69 -9.72 21.90
CA LYS A 219 1.37 -8.67 22.66
C LYS A 219 0.51 -7.41 22.65
N GLY A 220 0.64 -6.59 23.70
CA GLY A 220 0.09 -5.23 23.69
C GLY A 220 0.83 -4.35 22.69
N MET A 221 0.17 -3.27 22.26
CA MET A 221 0.83 -2.20 21.51
C MET A 221 1.95 -1.60 22.35
N VAL A 222 3.10 -1.36 21.72
CA VAL A 222 4.22 -0.62 22.31
C VAL A 222 4.55 0.59 21.44
N VAL A 223 5.05 1.65 22.07
CA VAL A 223 5.60 2.80 21.36
C VAL A 223 7.11 2.57 21.20
N CYS A 224 7.60 2.80 19.99
CA CYS A 224 9.01 2.80 19.65
C CYS A 224 9.43 4.19 19.16
N GLU A 225 10.66 4.59 19.45
CA GLU A 225 11.24 5.87 19.04
C GLU A 225 12.31 5.66 17.96
N GLU A 226 12.38 6.57 16.99
CA GLU A 226 13.36 6.50 15.91
C GLU A 226 14.78 6.65 16.45
N ILE A 227 15.68 5.74 16.06
CA ILE A 227 17.10 5.86 16.33
C ILE A 227 17.68 6.88 15.36
N LYS A 228 18.06 8.05 15.87
CA LYS A 228 18.70 9.11 15.08
C LYS A 228 20.12 8.71 14.67
N PRO A 229 20.56 9.08 13.45
CA PRO A 229 21.90 8.79 12.94
C PRO A 229 23.02 9.50 13.71
#